data_AF-A0A847HN46-F1
#
_entry.id   AF-A0A847HN46-F1
#
_cell.length_a   1.000
_cell.length_b   1.000
_cell.length_c   1.000
_cell.angle_alpha   90.00
_cell.angle_beta   90.00
_cell.angle_gamma   90.00
#
_symmetry.space_group_name_H-M   'P 1'
#
loop_
_entity.id
_entity.type
_entity.pdbx_description
1 polymer ?
#
loop_
_entity_poly.entity_id
_entity_poly.type
_entity_poly.pdbx_seq_one_letter_code
_entity_poly.pdbx_strand_id
1 'polypeptide(L)'
;MSRLRLILCLMVMVTGVLGATGLTLYSYQDDLGQTIVVDSLERIPEKYRDGAKRGFIPSFRSDPTPKKSSAVIETVPESVVIERSDGRDAAGQFSVAPPPEEIEIDSGLASATAAMQTLREIHLNFERIYIVARDNGLQFPAIGPLHLTNNQLIIDLRLPAEMSSDAGKVWFGKAGTFFDQLKGLQYNTGMWLSQNSSELLSTMPILVARAKVLLNELETAFSAIPSGK
;
A
#
# COMPACT_ATOMS: atom_id res chain seq x y z
N MET A 1 -52.08 -16.17 -6.29
CA MET A 1 -50.86 -16.62 -7.00
C MET A 1 -50.02 -15.50 -7.66
N SER A 2 -50.51 -14.26 -7.85
CA SER A 2 -49.76 -13.20 -8.56
C SER A 2 -48.72 -12.44 -7.72
N ARG A 3 -48.89 -12.31 -6.40
CA ARG A 3 -47.98 -11.54 -5.54
C ARG A 3 -46.63 -12.22 -5.29
N LEU A 4 -46.61 -13.56 -5.21
CA LEU A 4 -45.38 -14.33 -4.99
C LEU A 4 -44.43 -14.26 -6.20
N ARG A 5 -44.98 -14.28 -7.42
CA ARG A 5 -44.21 -14.15 -8.67
C ARG A 5 -43.65 -12.73 -8.87
N LEU A 6 -44.36 -11.71 -8.39
CA LEU A 6 -43.90 -10.32 -8.46
C LEU A 6 -42.71 -10.07 -7.52
N ILE A 7 -42.76 -10.62 -6.29
CA ILE A 7 -41.66 -10.50 -5.32
C ILE A 7 -40.43 -11.29 -5.79
N LEU A 8 -40.64 -12.47 -6.40
CA LEU A 8 -39.54 -13.26 -6.97
C LEU A 8 -38.86 -12.52 -8.14
N CYS A 9 -39.62 -11.85 -9.03
CA CYS A 9 -39.04 -11.04 -10.09
C CYS A 9 -38.29 -9.80 -9.56
N LEU A 10 -38.78 -9.19 -8.47
CA LEU A 10 -38.10 -8.06 -7.85
C LEU A 10 -36.75 -8.47 -7.23
N MET A 11 -36.65 -9.66 -6.65
CA MET A 11 -35.37 -10.17 -6.12
C MET A 11 -34.37 -10.55 -7.21
N VAL A 12 -34.81 -11.02 -8.39
CA VAL A 12 -33.90 -11.30 -9.52
C VAL A 12 -33.39 -10.01 -10.19
N MET A 13 -34.13 -8.91 -10.11
CA MET A 13 -33.67 -7.60 -10.61
C MET A 13 -32.69 -6.89 -9.67
N VAL A 14 -32.77 -7.13 -8.35
CA VAL A 14 -31.89 -6.47 -7.36
C VAL A 14 -30.51 -7.14 -7.27
N THR A 15 -30.36 -8.39 -7.71
CA THR A 15 -29.06 -9.09 -7.74
C THR A 15 -28.17 -8.73 -8.93
N GLY A 16 -28.61 -7.84 -9.83
CA GLY A 16 -27.89 -7.47 -11.06
C GLY A 16 -26.97 -6.25 -10.97
N VAL A 17 -26.95 -5.51 -9.85
CA VAL A 17 -26.15 -4.27 -9.72
C VAL A 17 -25.20 -4.37 -8.53
N LEU A 18 -24.32 -5.37 -8.55
CA LEU A 18 -23.01 -5.24 -7.93
C LEU A 18 -22.07 -4.68 -9.00
N GLY A 19 -21.92 -3.35 -8.99
CA GLY A 19 -20.87 -2.68 -9.76
C GLY A 19 -19.52 -3.28 -9.34
N ALA A 20 -18.95 -4.11 -10.20
CA ALA A 20 -17.60 -4.59 -10.04
C ALA A 20 -16.67 -3.39 -10.17
N THR A 21 -16.13 -2.92 -9.05
CA THR A 21 -15.06 -1.92 -9.02
C THR A 21 -13.78 -2.58 -9.53
N GLY A 22 -13.61 -2.60 -10.85
CA GLY A 22 -12.41 -3.10 -11.52
C GLY A 22 -12.15 -2.31 -12.80
N LEU A 23 -10.88 -2.19 -13.18
CA LEU A 23 -10.49 -1.40 -14.34
C LEU A 23 -10.81 -2.22 -15.61
N THR A 24 -11.67 -1.68 -16.47
CA THR A 24 -11.92 -2.27 -17.78
C THR A 24 -10.83 -1.77 -18.73
N LEU A 25 -10.12 -2.71 -19.37
CA LEU A 25 -9.14 -2.39 -20.40
C LEU A 25 -9.62 -2.96 -21.74
N TYR A 26 -9.33 -2.25 -22.81
CA TYR A 26 -9.55 -2.70 -24.18
C TYR A 26 -8.20 -2.90 -24.84
N SER A 27 -8.02 -4.01 -25.57
CA SER A 27 -6.79 -4.25 -26.33
C SER A 27 -7.08 -4.50 -27.81
N TYR A 28 -6.19 -4.01 -28.66
CA TYR A 28 -6.21 -4.27 -30.10
C TYR A 28 -4.78 -4.53 -30.62
N GLN A 29 -4.68 -5.14 -31.78
CA GLN A 29 -3.40 -5.39 -32.44
C GLN A 29 -3.23 -4.40 -33.59
N ASP A 30 -2.10 -3.70 -33.63
CA ASP A 30 -1.81 -2.75 -34.70
C ASP A 30 -1.34 -3.45 -36.00
N ASP A 31 -1.13 -2.66 -37.06
CA ASP A 31 -0.67 -3.16 -38.36
C ASP A 31 0.75 -3.78 -38.31
N LEU A 32 1.49 -3.56 -37.21
CA LEU A 32 2.82 -4.11 -36.95
C LEU A 32 2.80 -5.35 -36.04
N GLY A 33 1.61 -5.81 -35.65
CA GLY A 33 1.42 -6.98 -34.79
C GLY A 33 1.59 -6.71 -33.29
N GLN A 34 1.76 -5.46 -32.86
CA GLN A 34 1.90 -5.08 -31.46
C GLN A 34 0.54 -5.00 -30.77
N THR A 35 0.45 -5.50 -29.54
CA THR A 35 -0.79 -5.41 -28.74
C THR A 35 -0.80 -4.12 -27.95
N ILE A 36 -1.74 -3.23 -28.26
CA ILE A 36 -1.92 -1.95 -27.58
C ILE A 36 -3.11 -2.07 -26.62
N VAL A 37 -2.94 -1.64 -25.38
CA VAL A 37 -3.95 -1.70 -24.32
C VAL A 37 -4.34 -0.29 -23.90
N VAL A 38 -5.63 0.01 -23.89
CA VAL A 38 -6.19 1.33 -23.54
C VAL A 38 -7.33 1.20 -22.52
N ASP A 39 -7.57 2.27 -21.77
CA ASP A 39 -8.56 2.36 -20.70
C ASP A 39 -10.01 2.53 -21.20
N SER A 40 -10.20 2.88 -22.47
CA SER A 40 -11.49 3.22 -23.04
C SER A 40 -11.55 2.89 -24.53
N LEU A 41 -12.72 2.43 -24.99
CA LEU A 41 -12.95 2.06 -26.39
C LEU A 41 -12.81 3.26 -27.34
N GLU A 42 -13.12 4.47 -26.86
CA GLU A 42 -13.03 5.72 -27.63
C GLU A 42 -11.59 6.05 -28.04
N ARG A 43 -10.61 5.64 -27.24
CA ARG A 43 -9.18 5.82 -27.53
C ARG A 43 -8.63 4.82 -28.55
N ILE A 44 -9.40 3.81 -28.94
CA ILE A 44 -9.03 2.91 -30.03
C ILE A 44 -9.36 3.58 -31.38
N PRO A 45 -8.42 3.60 -32.36
CA PRO A 45 -8.71 4.06 -33.71
C PRO A 45 -9.88 3.28 -34.33
N GLU A 46 -10.75 3.96 -35.08
CA GLU A 46 -12.01 3.37 -35.59
C GLU A 46 -11.82 2.05 -36.34
N LYS A 47 -10.75 1.94 -37.12
CA LYS A 47 -10.39 0.73 -37.87
C LYS A 47 -10.17 -0.54 -37.01
N TYR A 48 -9.94 -0.41 -35.70
CA TYR A 48 -9.65 -1.53 -34.80
C TYR A 48 -10.71 -1.74 -33.71
N ARG A 49 -11.75 -0.89 -33.65
CA ARG A 49 -12.76 -0.96 -32.58
C ARG A 49 -13.55 -2.26 -32.60
N ASP A 50 -13.91 -2.74 -33.79
CA ASP A 50 -14.73 -3.95 -33.95
C ASP A 50 -13.96 -5.24 -33.59
N GLY A 51 -12.62 -5.20 -33.62
CA GLY A 51 -11.75 -6.32 -33.23
C GLY A 51 -11.21 -6.24 -31.80
N ALA A 52 -11.54 -5.17 -31.06
CA ALA A 52 -10.97 -4.91 -29.75
C ALA A 52 -11.48 -5.92 -28.71
N LYS A 53 -10.55 -6.53 -27.95
CA LYS A 53 -10.88 -7.46 -26.87
C LYS A 53 -11.03 -6.70 -25.56
N ARG A 54 -12.13 -6.98 -24.85
CA ARG A 54 -12.37 -6.42 -23.51
C ARG A 54 -11.74 -7.32 -22.45
N GLY A 55 -10.78 -6.78 -21.72
CA GLY A 55 -10.21 -7.37 -20.52
C GLY A 55 -10.79 -6.71 -19.28
N PHE A 56 -11.05 -7.50 -18.24
CA PHE A 56 -11.42 -7.00 -16.93
C PHE A 56 -10.28 -7.30 -15.97
N ILE A 57 -9.68 -6.27 -15.38
CA ILE A 57 -8.74 -6.45 -14.27
C ILE A 57 -9.54 -6.29 -12.98
N PRO A 58 -9.75 -7.38 -12.23
CA PRO A 58 -10.27 -7.27 -10.87
C PRO A 58 -9.29 -6.43 -10.05
N SER A 59 -9.78 -5.48 -9.26
CA SER A 59 -8.93 -4.71 -8.33
C SER A 59 -8.18 -5.68 -7.40
N PHE A 60 -6.88 -5.81 -7.66
CA PHE A 60 -5.83 -6.48 -6.88
C PHE A 60 -6.14 -7.88 -6.32
N ARG A 61 -5.79 -8.90 -7.11
CA ARG A 61 -5.10 -10.09 -6.61
C ARG A 61 -3.64 -10.00 -7.03
N SER A 62 -2.77 -10.35 -6.10
CA SER A 62 -1.31 -10.36 -6.09
C SER A 62 -0.66 -10.74 -7.42
N ASP A 63 0.29 -9.94 -7.88
CA ASP A 63 1.26 -10.41 -8.88
C ASP A 63 2.16 -11.50 -8.28
N PRO A 64 2.48 -12.55 -9.05
CA PRO A 64 3.46 -13.56 -8.67
C PRO A 64 4.90 -13.03 -8.78
N THR A 65 5.81 -13.70 -8.07
CA THR A 65 7.22 -13.37 -7.85
C THR A 65 8.01 -12.97 -9.10
N PRO A 66 8.90 -11.95 -9.03
CA PRO A 66 9.82 -11.65 -10.13
C PRO A 66 10.86 -12.75 -10.27
N LYS A 67 10.97 -13.34 -11.46
CA LYS A 67 12.11 -14.16 -11.87
C LYS A 67 13.36 -13.28 -11.98
N LYS A 68 14.48 -13.77 -11.45
CA LYS A 68 15.83 -13.19 -11.60
C LYS A 68 16.15 -12.89 -13.07
N SER A 69 16.72 -11.72 -13.33
CA SER A 69 17.73 -11.53 -14.37
C SER A 69 18.85 -10.64 -13.82
N SER A 70 20.05 -11.21 -13.82
CA SER A 70 21.32 -10.54 -13.58
C SER A 70 21.52 -9.36 -14.53
N ALA A 71 22.03 -8.25 -14.01
CA ALA A 71 22.81 -7.29 -14.79
C ALA A 71 23.96 -6.80 -13.91
N VAL A 72 25.11 -7.41 -14.16
CA VAL A 72 26.44 -6.92 -13.78
C VAL A 72 26.62 -5.59 -14.50
N ILE A 73 26.94 -4.52 -13.78
CA ILE A 73 27.50 -3.30 -14.37
C ILE A 73 28.94 -3.19 -13.87
N GLU A 74 29.80 -3.64 -14.78
CA GLU A 74 31.10 -3.11 -15.19
C GLU A 74 31.87 -2.17 -14.24
N THR A 75 33.10 -2.61 -14.03
CA THR A 75 34.27 -1.99 -13.40
C THR A 75 34.52 -0.52 -13.77
N VAL A 76 34.80 0.28 -12.75
CA VAL A 76 35.49 1.57 -12.82
C VAL A 76 36.91 1.37 -13.34
N PRO A 77 37.39 2.11 -14.36
CA PRO A 77 38.82 2.32 -14.55
C PRO A 77 39.29 3.54 -13.76
N GLU A 78 40.34 3.28 -13.00
CA GLU A 78 41.15 4.20 -12.23
C GLU A 78 41.98 5.12 -13.15
N SER A 79 42.21 6.35 -12.68
CA SER A 79 43.27 7.29 -13.09
C SER A 79 43.17 7.97 -14.47
N VAL A 80 42.78 9.25 -14.45
CA VAL A 80 43.41 10.25 -15.31
C VAL A 80 43.91 11.38 -14.43
N VAL A 81 45.23 11.41 -14.24
CA VAL A 81 45.99 12.55 -13.73
C VAL A 81 45.88 13.66 -14.77
N ILE A 82 45.31 14.81 -14.41
CA ILE A 82 45.39 16.02 -15.23
C ILE A 82 46.31 17.00 -14.48
N GLU A 83 47.46 17.25 -15.10
CA GLU A 83 48.49 18.19 -14.67
C GLU A 83 47.94 19.61 -14.53
N ARG A 84 48.44 20.30 -13.49
CA ARG A 84 48.28 21.74 -13.30
C ARG A 84 48.92 22.48 -14.46
N SER A 85 48.16 23.40 -15.07
CA SER A 85 48.72 24.46 -15.90
C SER A 85 48.51 25.79 -15.19
N ASP A 86 49.63 26.47 -14.90
CA ASP A 86 49.70 27.79 -14.29
C ASP A 86 49.30 28.89 -15.29
N GLY A 87 48.52 29.86 -14.79
CA GLY A 87 48.59 31.25 -15.21
C GLY A 87 47.46 31.76 -16.14
N ARG A 88 46.56 32.57 -15.58
CA ARG A 88 46.52 34.04 -15.78
C ARG A 88 45.23 34.66 -15.24
N ASP A 89 45.41 35.84 -14.68
CA ASP A 89 44.39 36.75 -14.17
C ASP A 89 43.23 37.00 -15.13
N ALA A 90 42.01 36.78 -14.63
CA ALA A 90 40.83 37.49 -15.07
C ALA A 90 39.89 37.64 -13.88
N ALA A 91 39.72 38.88 -13.42
CA ALA A 91 38.70 39.28 -12.48
C ALA A 91 37.32 38.92 -13.02
N GLY A 92 36.72 37.87 -12.48
CA GLY A 92 35.32 37.52 -12.63
C GLY A 92 34.85 37.01 -11.28
N GLN A 93 33.89 37.69 -10.68
CA GLN A 93 33.20 37.21 -9.47
C GLN A 93 32.54 35.86 -9.79
N PHE A 94 33.25 34.77 -9.54
CA PHE A 94 32.67 33.44 -9.46
C PHE A 94 32.05 33.33 -8.06
N SER A 95 30.79 33.72 -7.94
CA SER A 95 29.99 33.34 -6.77
C SER A 95 29.74 31.84 -6.90
N VAL A 96 30.62 31.05 -6.30
CA VAL A 96 30.37 29.64 -6.05
C VAL A 96 29.20 29.60 -5.07
N ALA A 97 28.00 29.31 -5.58
CA ALA A 97 26.89 28.97 -4.71
C ALA A 97 27.37 27.87 -3.75
N PRO A 98 27.10 27.98 -2.44
CA PRO A 98 27.46 26.92 -1.50
C PRO A 98 26.94 25.59 -2.06
N PRO A 99 27.72 24.49 -1.96
CA PRO A 99 27.26 23.19 -2.40
C PRO A 99 25.86 22.95 -1.81
N PRO A 100 24.90 22.44 -2.62
CA PRO A 100 23.54 22.22 -2.14
C PRO A 100 23.60 21.45 -0.83
N GLU A 101 22.80 21.86 0.16
CA GLU A 101 22.69 21.16 1.43
C GLU A 101 22.50 19.66 1.15
N GLU A 102 23.51 18.87 1.52
CA GLU A 102 23.48 17.43 1.36
C GLU A 102 22.40 16.92 2.32
N ILE A 103 21.23 16.61 1.77
CA ILE A 103 20.12 16.08 2.55
C ILE A 103 20.56 14.68 2.99
N GLU A 104 20.91 14.55 4.26
CA GLU A 104 21.24 13.26 4.86
C GLU A 104 20.02 12.33 4.72
N ILE A 105 20.12 11.35 3.82
CA ILE A 105 19.05 10.38 3.58
C ILE A 105 19.04 9.39 4.74
N ASP A 106 17.86 9.17 5.31
CA ASP A 106 17.73 8.22 6.41
C ASP A 106 17.91 6.79 5.90
N SER A 107 18.96 6.11 6.37
CA SER A 107 19.30 4.74 6.00
C SER A 107 18.19 3.73 6.35
N GLY A 108 17.33 4.07 7.32
CA GLY A 108 16.20 3.25 7.74
C GLY A 108 14.91 3.47 6.93
N LEU A 109 14.87 4.44 6.00
CA LEU A 109 13.62 4.88 5.36
C LEU A 109 12.90 3.79 4.56
N ALA A 110 13.63 2.95 3.83
CA ALA A 110 13.03 1.85 3.06
C ALA A 110 12.32 0.84 3.98
N SER A 111 13.00 0.46 5.07
CA SER A 111 12.45 -0.41 6.11
C SER A 111 11.27 0.24 6.83
N ALA A 112 11.35 1.55 7.10
CA ALA A 112 10.28 2.32 7.71
C ALA A 112 9.03 2.37 6.81
N THR A 113 9.23 2.51 5.50
CA THR A 113 8.15 2.50 4.49
C THR A 113 7.41 1.16 4.50
N ALA A 114 8.15 0.05 4.47
CA ALA A 114 7.58 -1.29 4.52
C ALA A 114 6.83 -1.53 5.84
N ALA A 115 7.43 -1.16 6.98
CA ALA A 115 6.79 -1.25 8.28
C ALA A 115 5.49 -0.43 8.35
N MET A 116 5.48 0.78 7.80
CA MET A 116 4.31 1.66 7.75
C MET A 116 3.16 1.02 6.96
N GLN A 117 3.47 0.36 5.83
CA GLN A 117 2.47 -0.37 5.04
C GLN A 117 1.86 -1.53 5.83
N THR A 118 2.70 -2.35 6.48
CA THR A 118 2.24 -3.47 7.32
C THR A 118 1.39 -2.99 8.49
N LEU A 119 1.80 -1.93 9.18
CA LEU A 119 1.03 -1.34 10.29
C LEU A 119 -0.35 -0.85 9.84
N ARG A 120 -0.42 -0.21 8.66
CA ARG A 120 -1.69 0.21 8.06
C ARG A 120 -2.57 -0.99 7.71
N GLU A 121 -1.99 -2.05 7.13
CA GLU A 121 -2.73 -3.25 6.77
C GLU A 121 -3.33 -3.96 8.00
N ILE A 122 -2.56 -4.11 9.07
CA ILE A 122 -3.05 -4.70 10.32
C ILE A 122 -4.25 -3.92 10.86
N HIS A 123 -4.16 -2.59 10.89
CA HIS A 123 -5.26 -1.73 11.32
C HIS A 123 -6.52 -1.89 10.44
N LEU A 124 -6.36 -1.86 9.12
CA LEU A 124 -7.47 -2.03 8.17
C LEU A 124 -8.16 -3.39 8.32
N ASN A 125 -7.40 -4.45 8.60
CA ASN A 125 -7.98 -5.76 8.86
C ASN A 125 -8.80 -5.81 10.15
N PHE A 126 -8.45 -5.03 11.19
CA PHE A 126 -9.32 -4.88 12.36
C PHE A 126 -10.62 -4.15 12.01
N GLU A 127 -10.56 -3.08 11.22
CA GLU A 127 -11.78 -2.42 10.70
C GLU A 127 -12.66 -3.42 9.93
N ARG A 128 -12.05 -4.25 9.07
CA ARG A 128 -12.76 -5.28 8.30
C ARG A 128 -13.40 -6.35 9.19
N ILE A 129 -12.68 -6.86 10.19
CA ILE A 129 -13.22 -7.83 11.15
C ILE A 129 -14.46 -7.26 11.82
N TYR A 130 -14.38 -6.01 12.31
CA TYR A 130 -15.52 -5.35 12.94
C TYR A 130 -16.72 -5.23 11.99
N ILE A 131 -16.52 -4.70 10.79
CA ILE A 131 -17.60 -4.48 9.81
C ILE A 131 -18.25 -5.82 9.43
N VAL A 132 -17.44 -6.83 9.12
CA VAL A 132 -17.93 -8.16 8.76
C VAL A 132 -18.71 -8.79 9.90
N ALA A 133 -18.21 -8.70 11.13
CA ALA A 133 -18.89 -9.22 12.32
C ALA A 133 -20.20 -8.49 12.62
N ARG A 134 -20.24 -7.17 12.46
CA ARG A 134 -21.45 -6.35 12.65
C ARG A 134 -22.53 -6.74 11.65
N ASP A 135 -22.15 -6.92 10.39
CA ASP A 135 -23.12 -7.10 9.30
C ASP A 135 -23.56 -8.56 9.14
N ASN A 136 -22.71 -9.53 9.52
CA ASN A 136 -22.94 -10.96 9.26
C ASN A 136 -22.89 -11.86 10.50
N GLY A 137 -22.53 -11.31 11.67
CA GLY A 137 -22.35 -12.05 12.91
C GLY A 137 -20.92 -12.54 13.15
N LEU A 138 -20.61 -12.85 14.42
CA LEU A 138 -19.27 -13.19 14.91
C LEU A 138 -18.68 -14.48 14.32
N GLN A 139 -19.53 -15.39 13.84
CA GLN A 139 -19.13 -16.68 13.28
C GLN A 139 -18.98 -16.63 11.75
N PHE A 140 -19.02 -15.44 11.14
CA PHE A 140 -18.90 -15.34 9.70
C PHE A 140 -17.53 -15.84 9.20
N PRO A 141 -17.48 -16.71 8.17
CA PRO A 141 -16.26 -17.44 7.81
C PRO A 141 -15.04 -16.57 7.45
N ALA A 142 -15.23 -15.33 7.02
CA ALA A 142 -14.12 -14.44 6.67
C ALA A 142 -13.39 -13.85 7.89
N ILE A 143 -14.00 -13.88 9.09
CA ILE A 143 -13.42 -13.27 10.29
C ILE A 143 -12.16 -14.02 10.75
N GLY A 144 -12.23 -15.36 10.82
CA GLY A 144 -11.12 -16.21 11.25
C GLY A 144 -9.84 -15.99 10.42
N PRO A 145 -9.91 -16.08 9.08
CA PRO A 145 -8.79 -15.77 8.21
C PRO A 145 -8.21 -14.38 8.41
N LEU A 146 -9.05 -13.33 8.51
CA LEU A 146 -8.56 -11.96 8.75
C LEU A 146 -7.81 -11.84 10.08
N HIS A 147 -8.32 -12.46 11.14
CA HIS A 147 -7.67 -12.47 12.45
C HIS A 147 -6.32 -13.21 12.42
N LEU A 148 -6.25 -14.34 11.71
CA LEU A 148 -5.01 -15.10 11.54
C LEU A 148 -3.98 -14.36 10.68
N THR A 149 -4.42 -13.72 9.59
CA THR A 149 -3.56 -12.85 8.76
C THR A 149 -2.97 -11.73 9.61
N ASN A 150 -3.79 -11.05 10.44
CA ASN A 150 -3.27 -10.05 11.36
C ASN A 150 -2.25 -10.61 12.35
N ASN A 151 -2.49 -11.80 12.89
CA ASN A 151 -1.53 -12.45 13.78
C ASN A 151 -0.17 -12.64 13.09
N GLN A 152 -0.20 -13.11 11.85
CA GLN A 152 1.01 -13.35 11.07
C GLN A 152 1.74 -12.04 10.75
N LEU A 153 1.02 -11.01 10.29
CA LEU A 153 1.61 -9.69 10.03
C LEU A 153 2.26 -9.08 11.28
N ILE A 154 1.67 -9.29 12.47
CA ILE A 154 2.25 -8.84 13.74
C ILE A 154 3.55 -9.61 14.06
N ILE A 155 3.58 -10.93 13.85
CA ILE A 155 4.77 -11.75 14.09
C ILE A 155 5.90 -11.38 13.11
N ASP A 156 5.54 -11.12 11.86
CA ASP A 156 6.49 -10.85 10.78
C ASP A 156 6.93 -9.39 10.71
N LEU A 157 6.25 -8.48 11.42
CA LEU A 157 6.61 -7.06 11.40
C LEU A 157 8.07 -6.90 11.84
N ARG A 158 8.84 -6.20 11.01
CA ARG A 158 10.20 -5.76 11.30
C ARG A 158 10.21 -4.24 11.23
N LEU A 159 10.42 -3.61 12.38
CA LEU A 159 10.74 -2.19 12.42
C LEU A 159 12.23 -2.00 12.05
N PRO A 160 12.63 -0.83 11.53
CA PRO A 160 14.04 -0.50 11.33
C PRO A 160 14.85 -0.71 12.61
N ALA A 161 16.12 -1.12 12.48
CA ALA A 161 17.00 -1.25 13.64
C ALA A 161 17.33 0.12 14.26
N GLU A 162 17.52 1.11 13.41
CA GLU A 162 17.77 2.50 13.78
C GLU A 162 17.24 3.44 12.69
N MET A 163 17.08 4.71 13.08
CA MET A 163 16.77 5.82 12.18
C MET A 163 17.79 6.92 12.50
N SER A 164 18.43 7.48 11.47
CA SER A 164 19.50 8.47 11.68
C SER A 164 18.93 9.86 11.96
N SER A 165 17.85 10.23 11.27
CA SER A 165 17.22 11.54 11.38
C SER A 165 16.39 11.69 12.66
N ASP A 166 16.31 12.90 13.21
CA ASP A 166 15.48 13.17 14.39
C ASP A 166 13.99 12.90 14.11
N ALA A 167 13.51 13.25 12.91
CA ALA A 167 12.16 12.91 12.47
C ALA A 167 11.96 11.39 12.41
N GLY A 168 12.95 10.64 11.90
CA GLY A 168 12.95 9.18 11.88
C GLY A 168 12.89 8.56 13.27
N LYS A 169 13.67 9.07 14.23
CA LYS A 169 13.65 8.61 15.64
C LYS A 169 12.29 8.85 16.30
N VAL A 170 11.67 10.01 16.05
CA VAL A 170 10.32 10.33 16.55
C VAL A 170 9.28 9.36 15.96
N TRP A 171 9.32 9.14 14.64
CA TRP A 171 8.46 8.16 13.99
C TRP A 171 8.67 6.75 14.58
N PHE A 172 9.91 6.32 14.77
CA PHE A 172 10.26 5.01 15.30
C PHE A 172 9.67 4.77 16.71
N GLY A 173 9.78 5.76 17.60
CA GLY A 173 9.16 5.70 18.94
C GLY A 173 7.62 5.60 18.88
N LYS A 174 6.99 6.38 17.97
CA LYS A 174 5.54 6.30 17.73
C LYS A 174 5.13 4.96 17.13
N ALA A 175 5.92 4.40 16.22
CA ALA A 175 5.66 3.12 15.57
C ALA A 175 5.64 1.99 16.60
N GLY A 176 6.58 1.97 17.54
CA GLY A 176 6.58 1.01 18.66
C GLY A 176 5.31 1.10 19.52
N THR A 177 4.92 2.32 19.90
CA THR A 177 3.69 2.55 20.69
C THR A 177 2.44 2.09 19.93
N PHE A 178 2.35 2.40 18.64
CA PHE A 178 1.23 1.97 17.81
C PHE A 178 1.20 0.45 17.64
N PHE A 179 2.35 -0.18 17.45
CA PHE A 179 2.47 -1.63 17.35
C PHE A 179 2.02 -2.34 18.64
N ASP A 180 2.35 -1.80 19.81
CA ASP A 180 1.85 -2.32 21.09
C ASP A 180 0.33 -2.25 21.20
N GLN A 181 -0.29 -1.17 20.71
CA GLN A 181 -1.75 -1.06 20.63
C GLN A 181 -2.36 -2.12 19.69
N LEU A 182 -1.73 -2.37 18.54
CA LEU A 182 -2.19 -3.40 17.60
C LEU A 182 -2.08 -4.82 18.17
N LYS A 183 -1.02 -5.13 18.93
CA LYS A 183 -0.90 -6.40 19.68
C LYS A 183 -2.02 -6.56 20.71
N GLY A 184 -2.35 -5.49 21.45
CA GLY A 184 -3.47 -5.50 22.39
C GLY A 184 -4.81 -5.74 21.70
N LEU A 185 -5.05 -5.08 20.55
CA LEU A 185 -6.22 -5.33 19.70
C LEU A 185 -6.29 -6.77 19.21
N GLN A 186 -5.16 -7.34 18.78
CA GLN A 186 -5.08 -8.73 18.33
C GLN A 186 -5.47 -9.70 19.45
N TYR A 187 -4.89 -9.51 20.64
CA TYR A 187 -5.20 -10.34 21.81
C TYR A 187 -6.69 -10.26 22.17
N ASN A 188 -7.25 -9.05 22.31
CA ASN A 188 -8.65 -8.86 22.67
C ASN A 188 -9.60 -9.45 21.63
N THR A 189 -9.31 -9.25 20.34
CA THR A 189 -10.10 -9.82 19.24
C THR A 189 -10.11 -11.34 19.31
N GLY A 190 -8.94 -11.97 19.52
CA GLY A 190 -8.84 -13.42 19.68
C GLY A 190 -9.67 -13.95 20.86
N MET A 191 -9.60 -13.25 22.01
CA MET A 191 -10.40 -13.58 23.19
C MET A 191 -11.90 -13.50 22.89
N TRP A 192 -12.38 -12.40 22.31
CA TRP A 192 -13.80 -12.24 21.99
C TRP A 192 -14.31 -13.24 20.97
N LEU A 193 -13.52 -13.54 19.94
CA LEU A 193 -13.88 -14.56 18.94
C LEU A 193 -13.97 -15.96 19.58
N SER A 194 -13.02 -16.32 20.45
CA SER A 194 -13.01 -17.62 21.12
C SER A 194 -14.20 -17.83 22.05
N GLN A 195 -14.70 -16.75 22.64
CA GLN A 195 -15.84 -16.75 23.57
C GLN A 195 -17.17 -16.42 22.90
N ASN A 196 -17.15 -16.10 21.60
CA ASN A 196 -18.29 -15.55 20.88
C ASN A 196 -18.92 -14.33 21.60
N SER A 197 -18.11 -13.45 22.19
CA SER A 197 -18.62 -12.32 22.97
C SER A 197 -19.10 -11.16 22.11
N SER A 198 -20.18 -10.54 22.58
CA SER A 198 -20.73 -9.29 22.04
C SER A 198 -19.79 -8.08 22.17
N GLU A 199 -18.76 -8.21 22.99
CA GLU A 199 -17.75 -7.21 23.31
C GLU A 199 -16.95 -6.81 22.06
N LEU A 200 -16.81 -7.72 21.10
CA LEU A 200 -16.28 -7.38 19.78
C LEU A 200 -17.14 -6.30 19.10
N LEU A 201 -18.46 -6.39 19.17
CA LEU A 201 -19.34 -5.41 18.53
C LEU A 201 -19.47 -4.11 19.32
N SER A 202 -19.40 -4.17 20.65
CA SER A 202 -19.58 -2.99 21.52
C SER A 202 -18.28 -2.20 21.75
N THR A 203 -17.13 -2.87 21.82
CA THR A 203 -15.86 -2.26 22.26
C THR A 203 -14.87 -2.06 21.11
N MET A 204 -14.80 -2.98 20.15
CA MET A 204 -13.87 -2.89 19.02
C MET A 204 -13.97 -1.57 18.23
N PRO A 205 -15.15 -0.96 17.98
CA PRO A 205 -15.24 0.32 17.26
C PRO A 205 -14.45 1.44 17.92
N ILE A 206 -14.47 1.49 19.25
CA ILE A 206 -13.79 2.51 20.05
C ILE A 206 -12.27 2.31 19.95
N LEU A 207 -11.82 1.06 20.09
CA LEU A 207 -10.40 0.72 20.00
C LEU A 207 -9.84 0.94 18.60
N VAL A 208 -10.61 0.58 17.56
CA VAL A 208 -10.26 0.81 16.16
C VAL A 208 -10.22 2.31 15.84
N ALA A 209 -11.20 3.09 16.29
CA ALA A 209 -11.17 4.54 16.12
C ALA A 209 -9.95 5.18 16.81
N ARG A 210 -9.61 4.74 18.03
CA ARG A 210 -8.40 5.18 18.73
C ARG A 210 -7.13 4.80 17.95
N ALA A 211 -7.04 3.58 17.46
CA ALA A 211 -5.92 3.13 16.64
C ALA A 211 -5.79 3.97 15.37
N LYS A 212 -6.90 4.37 14.73
CA LYS A 212 -6.90 5.25 13.57
C LYS A 212 -6.30 6.62 13.86
N VAL A 213 -6.61 7.21 15.02
CA VAL A 213 -6.00 8.49 15.45
C VAL A 213 -4.49 8.34 15.58
N LEU A 214 -4.03 7.28 16.25
CA LEU A 214 -2.60 7.00 16.39
C LEU A 214 -1.91 6.71 15.05
N LEU A 215 -2.60 6.02 14.14
CA LEU A 215 -2.12 5.78 12.78
C LEU A 215 -1.92 7.09 12.03
N ASN A 216 -2.87 8.03 12.10
CA ASN A 216 -2.76 9.33 11.47
C ASN A 216 -1.58 10.14 12.04
N GLU A 217 -1.38 10.10 13.36
CA GLU A 217 -0.20 10.73 13.98
C GLU A 217 1.11 10.09 13.51
N LEU A 218 1.10 8.76 13.36
CA LEU A 218 2.25 8.01 12.85
C LEU A 218 2.55 8.36 11.39
N GLU A 219 1.53 8.45 10.54
CA GLU A 219 1.66 8.88 9.14
C GLU A 219 2.18 10.32 9.03
N THR A 220 1.71 11.20 9.91
CA THR A 220 2.22 12.58 9.99
C THR A 220 3.70 12.59 10.34
N ALA A 221 4.11 11.83 11.36
CA ALA A 221 5.51 11.70 11.74
C ALA A 221 6.36 11.07 10.61
N PHE A 222 5.81 10.10 9.88
CA PHE A 222 6.49 9.45 8.76
C PHE A 222 6.74 10.43 7.60
N SER A 223 5.77 11.29 7.30
CA SER A 223 5.90 12.28 6.22
C SER A 223 6.97 13.35 6.46
N ALA A 224 7.39 13.52 7.71
CA ALA A 224 8.45 14.44 8.10
C ALA A 224 9.86 13.85 7.93
N ILE A 225 10.00 12.56 7.60
CA ILE A 225 11.30 11.93 7.41
C ILE A 225 11.89 12.38 6.07
N PRO A 226 13.15 12.90 6.04
CA PRO A 226 13.81 13.27 4.79
C PRO A 226 13.94 12.08 3.84
N SER A 227 13.46 12.23 2.60
CA SER A 227 13.43 11.16 1.59
C SER A 227 14.53 11.23 0.52
N GLY A 228 15.39 12.26 0.57
CA GLY A 228 16.27 12.60 -0.55
C GLY A 228 15.48 13.17 -1.73
N LYS A 229 16.13 13.98 -2.58
CA LYS A 229 15.55 14.45 -3.85
C LYS A 229 16.07 13.61 -5.00
#